data_AF-A0A918AKV3-F1
#
_entry.id   AF-A0A918AKV3-F1
#
_cell.length_a   1.000
_cell.length_b   1.000
_cell.length_c   1.000
_cell.angle_alpha   90.00
_cell.angle_beta   90.00
_cell.angle_gamma   90.00
#
_symmetry.space_group_name_H-M   'P 1'
#
loop_
_entity.id
_entity.type
_entity.pdbx_description
1 polymer ?
#
loop_
_entity_poly.entity_id
_entity_poly.type
_entity_poly.pdbx_seq_one_letter_code
_entity_poly.pdbx_strand_id
1 'polypeptide(L)' 'MLPRYLADPALAAGSVELVQQASVPPLAMLFLATRLSGLATPQVALAHRHLLDRARDWGSL' A
#
# COMPACT_ATOMS: atom_id res chain seq x y z
N MET A 1 7.44 -14.96 -5.22
CA MET A 1 6.95 -13.68 -5.79
C MET A 1 6.51 -12.79 -4.65
N LEU A 2 7.11 -11.61 -4.49
CA LEU A 2 6.75 -10.63 -3.45
C LEU A 2 6.17 -9.37 -4.12
N PRO A 3 5.16 -8.72 -3.51
CA PRO A 3 4.72 -7.40 -3.94
C PRO A 3 5.86 -6.38 -3.91
N ARG A 4 5.83 -5.42 -4.83
CA ARG A 4 6.94 -4.49 -5.06
C ARG A 4 7.22 -3.62 -3.84
N TYR A 5 6.16 -3.13 -3.19
CA TYR A 5 6.25 -2.33 -1.97
C TYR A 5 6.93 -3.03 -0.78
N LEU A 6 6.97 -4.37 -0.75
CA LEU A 6 7.72 -5.12 0.29
C LEU A 6 9.17 -5.36 -0.11
N ALA A 7 9.43 -5.54 -1.40
CA ALA A 7 10.75 -5.88 -1.92
C ALA A 7 11.63 -4.65 -2.16
N ASP A 8 11.05 -3.48 -2.46
CA ASP A 8 11.78 -2.27 -2.84
C ASP A 8 12.87 -1.86 -1.85
N PRO A 9 12.68 -1.85 -0.53
CA PRO A 9 13.75 -1.49 0.40
C PRO A 9 14.94 -2.45 0.32
N ALA A 10 14.67 -3.76 0.19
CA ALA A 10 15.69 -4.79 0.11
C ALA A 10 16.39 -4.80 -1.26
N LEU A 11 15.66 -4.51 -2.34
CA LEU A 11 16.20 -4.32 -3.68
C LEU A 11 17.09 -3.07 -3.73
N ALA A 12 16.65 -1.96 -3.14
CA ALA A 12 17.43 -0.72 -3.05
C ALA A 12 18.68 -0.88 -2.20
N ALA A 13 18.62 -1.70 -1.15
CA ALA A 13 19.77 -2.06 -0.32
C ALA A 13 20.72 -3.07 -1.00
N GLY A 14 20.32 -3.67 -2.13
CA GLY A 14 21.09 -4.71 -2.81
C GLY A 14 21.14 -6.05 -2.05
N SER A 15 20.32 -6.23 -1.01
CA SER A 15 20.27 -7.47 -0.24
C SER A 15 19.48 -8.58 -0.93
N VAL A 16 18.68 -8.23 -1.95
CA VAL A 16 17.96 -9.18 -2.81
C VAL A 16 18.05 -8.70 -4.26
N GLU A 17 17.89 -9.63 -5.20
CA GLU A 17 17.86 -9.34 -6.63
C GLU A 17 16.52 -9.75 -7.27
N LEU A 18 16.15 -9.07 -8.35
CA LEU A 18 14.94 -9.38 -9.11
C LEU A 18 15.22 -10.53 -10.08
N VAL A 19 14.67 -11.71 -9.78
CA VAL A 19 14.83 -12.91 -10.62
C VAL A 19 13.79 -12.97 -11.76
N GLN A 20 12.57 -12.47 -11.52
CA GLN A 20 11.49 -12.49 -12.51
C GLN A 20 10.52 -11.34 -12.26
N GLN A 21 10.18 -10.58 -13.30
CA GLN A 21 9.13 -9.57 -13.24
C GLN A 21 7.80 -10.15 -13.73
N ALA A 22 6.72 -9.85 -13.00
CA ALA A 22 5.37 -10.24 -13.41
C ALA A 22 5.01 -9.52 -14.71
N SER A 23 4.54 -10.28 -15.71
CA SER A 23 4.11 -9.73 -17.00
C SER A 23 2.81 -8.92 -16.90
N VAL A 24 1.99 -9.22 -15.87
CA VAL A 24 0.75 -8.50 -15.57
C VAL A 24 0.95 -7.74 -14.26
N PRO A 25 0.63 -6.43 -14.20
CA PRO A 25 0.68 -5.70 -12.95
C PRO A 25 -0.27 -6.36 -11.93
N PRO A 26 0.18 -6.55 -10.67
CA PRO A 26 -0.67 -7.14 -9.65
C PRO A 26 -1.92 -6.30 -9.44
N LEU A 27 -3.04 -6.96 -9.15
CA LEU A 27 -4.27 -6.28 -8.74
C LEU A 27 -4.00 -5.55 -7.42
N ALA A 28 -4.06 -4.22 -7.45
CA ALA A 28 -3.90 -3.38 -6.27
C ALA A 28 -5.10 -3.56 -5.33
N MET A 29 -5.04 -4.56 -4.46
CA MET A 29 -6.09 -4.90 -3.49
C MET A 29 -5.72 -4.42 -2.08
N LEU A 30 -5.43 -3.12 -1.94
CA LEU A 30 -5.33 -2.51 -0.61
C LEU A 30 -6.66 -1.88 -0.24
N PHE A 31 -7.14 -2.19 0.97
CA PHE A 31 -8.39 -1.67 1.50
C PHE A 31 -8.14 -0.99 2.84
N LEU A 32 -8.78 0.16 3.05
CA LEU A 32 -8.84 0.81 4.35
C LEU A 32 -10.21 0.54 4.97
N ALA A 33 -10.26 -0.40 5.92
CA ALA A 33 -11.50 -0.78 6.59
C ALA A 33 -11.71 0.04 7.86
N THR A 34 -12.97 0.37 8.16
CA THR A 34 -13.38 0.96 9.45
C THR A 34 -14.54 0.16 10.04
N ARG A 35 -14.71 0.24 11.36
CA ARG A 35 -15.91 -0.29 12.01
C ARG A 35 -17.15 0.45 11.49
N LEU A 36 -18.32 -0.20 11.51
CA LEU A 36 -19.60 0.49 11.27
C LEU A 36 -19.69 1.75 12.14
N SER A 37 -20.02 2.88 11.50
CA SER A 37 -20.04 4.22 12.13
C SER A 37 -18.71 4.70 12.71
N GLY A 38 -17.59 4.04 12.41
CA GLY A 38 -16.26 4.39 12.92
C GLY A 38 -15.79 5.79 12.52
N LEU A 39 -16.26 6.28 11.36
CA LEU A 39 -15.99 7.64 10.89
C LEU A 39 -16.78 8.72 11.65
N ALA A 40 -17.71 8.35 12.54
CA ALA A 40 -18.35 9.31 13.44
C ALA A 40 -17.37 9.81 14.53
N THR A 41 -16.31 9.05 14.82
CA THR A 41 -15.24 9.46 15.73
C THR A 41 -14.27 10.40 15.00
N PRO A 42 -14.13 11.68 15.39
CA PRO A 42 -13.35 12.67 14.65
C PRO A 42 -11.89 12.27 14.40
N GLN A 43 -11.26 11.60 15.37
CA GLN A 43 -9.87 11.14 15.28
C GLN A 43 -9.73 10.04 14.21
N VAL A 44 -10.72 9.14 14.12
CA VAL A 44 -10.75 8.07 13.11
C VAL A 44 -10.99 8.66 11.74
N ALA A 45 -11.92 9.62 11.61
CA ALA A 45 -12.16 10.32 10.34
C ALA A 45 -10.91 11.07 9.85
N LEU A 46 -10.17 11.74 10.75
CA LEU A 46 -8.94 12.43 10.41
C LEU A 46 -7.87 11.46 9.91
N ALA A 47 -7.61 10.37 10.65
CA ALA A 47 -6.64 9.35 10.27
C ALA A 47 -7.03 8.70 8.94
N HIS A 48 -8.31 8.36 8.77
CA HIS A 48 -8.84 7.77 7.56
C HIS A 48 -8.60 8.66 6.34
N ARG A 49 -8.92 9.97 6.44
CA ARG A 49 -8.67 10.93 5.37
C ARG A 49 -7.17 11.04 5.05
N HIS A 50 -6.32 11.16 6.07
CA HIS A 50 -4.89 11.28 5.87
C HIS A 50 -4.30 10.04 5.17
N LEU A 51 -4.72 8.84 5.57
CA LEU A 51 -4.29 7.59 4.95
C LEU A 51 -4.75 7.49 3.49
N LEU A 52 -5.99 7.89 3.18
CA LEU A 52 -6.47 7.93 1.79
C LEU A 52 -5.74 8.96 0.93
N ASP A 53 -5.46 10.14 1.48
CA ASP A 53 -4.71 11.17 0.76
C ASP A 53 -3.30 10.69 0.45
N ARG A 54 -2.62 10.07 1.42
CA ARG A 54 -1.29 9.46 1.22
C ARG A 54 -1.33 8.30 0.23
N ALA A 55 -2.43 7.54 0.19
CA ALA A 55 -2.58 6.42 -0.73
C ALA A 55 -2.66 6.84 -2.20
N ARG A 56 -3.07 8.07 -2.51
CA ARG A 56 -3.03 8.60 -3.88
C ARG A 56 -1.61 8.67 -4.45
N ASP A 57 -0.61 8.86 -3.58
CA ASP A 57 0.79 8.95 -3.97
C ASP A 57 1.45 7.56 -4.12
N TRP A 58 0.74 6.45 -3.82
CA TRP A 58 1.35 5.11 -3.81
C TRP A 58 1.60 4.52 -5.20
N GLY A 59 1.10 5.13 -6.28
CA GLY A 59 1.37 4.70 -7.66
C GLY A 59 0.97 3.24 -7.94
N SER A 60 1.67 2.58 -8.86
CA SER A 60 1.53 1.12 -9.06
C SER A 60 2.28 0.38 -7.95
N LEU A 61 1.56 0.01 -6.88
CA LEU A 61 2.02 -0.92 -5.85
C LEU A 61 2.32 -2.32 -6.41
#